data_AF-A0A2V6HBB4-F1
#
_entry.id   AF-A0A2V6HBB4-F1
#
_cell.length_a   1.000
_cell.length_b   1.000
_cell.length_c   1.000
_cell.angle_alpha   90.00
_cell.angle_beta   90.00
_cell.angle_gamma   90.00
#
_symmetry.space_group_name_H-M   'P 1'
#
loop_
_entity.id
_entity.type
_entity.pdbx_description
1 polymer ?
#
loop_
_entity_poly.entity_id
_entity_poly.type
_entity_poly.pdbx_seq_one_letter_code
_entity_poly.pdbx_strand_id
1 'polypeptide(L)'
;MVFGQGGPPMITDDPGTPGNRKWEDNLAIAFEHRPNETSYDVPAIDLNYGVGEHIQLTLQTAPVLLKRRDQGLIGGLGGTEAALKWRFLDEAMSGLDMSMFPRVIFNIVQSSAHRGLAEDGTRFQIPFQIAKTFGRWHADAEFGPLASTGGRSEWLYGIVGGFDVAKRTMLMAELHGTSRMDLTRDVLTLNFGLRHEFTENYILILSMGHELRSPDQPTALIGYFGMQFVY
;
A
#
# COMPACT_ATOMS: atom_id res chain seq x y z
N MET A 1 -16.56 12.52 6.39
CA MET A 1 -15.87 11.37 5.79
C MET A 1 -14.52 11.90 5.37
N VAL A 2 -13.47 11.60 6.14
CA VAL A 2 -12.10 11.92 5.73
C VAL A 2 -11.73 10.79 4.78
N PHE A 3 -11.74 11.08 3.47
CA PHE A 3 -11.18 10.15 2.51
C PHE A 3 -9.68 10.11 2.75
N GLY A 4 -9.16 8.90 2.97
CA GLY A 4 -7.74 8.70 3.04
C GLY A 4 -7.07 9.03 1.70
N GLN A 5 -5.86 9.56 1.78
CA GLN A 5 -5.11 10.07 0.64
C GLN A 5 -3.82 9.28 0.37
N GLY A 6 -3.43 8.47 1.34
CA GLY A 6 -2.47 7.38 1.20
C GLY A 6 -3.21 6.07 0.94
N GLY A 7 -2.47 4.98 0.98
CA GLY A 7 -2.98 3.69 0.51
C GLY A 7 -3.17 3.69 -1.02
N PRO A 8 -3.84 2.68 -1.59
CA PRO A 8 -3.92 2.52 -3.05
C PRO A 8 -4.33 3.82 -3.78
N PRO A 9 -3.55 4.29 -4.78
CA PRO A 9 -2.49 3.59 -5.52
C PRO A 9 -1.07 3.87 -4.99
N MET A 10 -0.94 4.56 -3.87
CA MET A 10 0.31 4.89 -3.20
C MET A 10 0.72 3.75 -2.25
N ILE A 11 2.01 3.65 -1.93
CA ILE A 11 2.54 2.63 -1.01
C ILE A 11 2.38 3.10 0.44
N THR A 12 2.63 4.39 0.70
CA THR A 12 2.44 4.96 2.04
C THR A 12 0.96 5.11 2.37
N ASP A 13 0.56 4.52 3.49
CA ASP A 13 -0.81 4.58 3.99
C ASP A 13 -1.10 5.85 4.79
N ASP A 14 -2.38 6.19 4.93
CA ASP A 14 -2.86 7.31 5.72
C ASP A 14 -3.88 6.89 6.81
N PRO A 15 -4.21 7.79 7.77
CA PRO A 15 -5.10 7.50 8.88
C PRO A 15 -6.60 7.34 8.56
N GLY A 16 -7.01 7.59 7.32
CA GLY A 16 -8.39 7.49 6.84
C GLY A 16 -9.01 6.12 7.05
N THR A 17 -10.33 6.13 7.26
CA THR A 17 -11.16 4.93 7.44
C THR A 17 -12.44 5.04 6.60
N PRO A 18 -13.04 3.92 6.14
CA PRO A 18 -14.27 3.95 5.35
C PRO A 18 -15.46 4.57 6.08
N GLY A 19 -15.46 4.57 7.41
CA GLY A 19 -16.58 5.01 8.26
C GLY A 19 -17.59 3.90 8.57
N ASN A 20 -18.55 4.19 9.44
CA ASN A 20 -19.33 3.13 10.08
C ASN A 20 -20.19 2.31 9.10
N ARG A 21 -19.94 0.99 9.05
CA ARG A 21 -20.64 0.00 8.20
C ARG A 21 -20.48 0.26 6.71
N LYS A 22 -19.39 0.92 6.32
CA LYS A 22 -19.08 1.19 4.93
C LYS A 22 -17.99 0.27 4.44
N TRP A 23 -18.09 -0.08 3.17
CA TRP A 23 -17.11 -0.85 2.43
C TRP A 23 -16.34 0.08 1.50
N GLU A 24 -15.05 -0.23 1.36
CA GLU A 24 -14.17 0.33 0.36
C GLU A 24 -13.38 -0.82 -0.27
N ASP A 25 -13.75 -1.17 -1.50
CA ASP A 25 -13.16 -2.29 -2.23
C ASP A 25 -12.29 -1.77 -3.37
N ASN A 26 -11.03 -2.21 -3.40
CA ASN A 26 -10.05 -1.87 -4.41
C ASN A 26 -9.79 -3.09 -5.29
N LEU A 27 -10.00 -2.92 -6.60
CA LEU A 27 -9.67 -3.92 -7.62
C LEU A 27 -8.67 -3.35 -8.60
N ALA A 28 -7.51 -4.00 -8.75
CA ALA A 28 -6.42 -3.44 -9.53
C ALA A 28 -5.60 -4.47 -10.29
N ILE A 29 -4.79 -3.94 -11.19
CA ILE A 29 -3.62 -4.59 -11.77
C ILE A 29 -2.42 -3.84 -11.20
N ALA A 30 -1.56 -4.56 -10.48
CA ALA A 30 -0.25 -4.03 -10.09
C ALA A 30 0.84 -4.80 -10.83
N PHE A 31 1.95 -4.14 -11.12
CA PHE A 31 3.11 -4.79 -11.68
C PHE A 31 4.40 -4.26 -11.07
N GLU A 32 5.41 -5.12 -11.09
CA GLU A 32 6.77 -4.80 -10.72
C GLU A 32 7.68 -5.40 -11.78
N HIS A 33 8.50 -4.54 -12.40
CA HIS A 33 9.42 -4.92 -13.46
C HIS A 33 10.86 -4.66 -13.04
N ARG A 34 11.65 -5.73 -12.98
CA ARG A 34 13.12 -5.72 -12.90
C ARG A 34 13.70 -6.27 -14.21
N PRO A 35 14.98 -5.98 -14.53
CA PRO A 35 15.59 -6.38 -15.81
C PRO A 35 15.46 -7.86 -16.19
N ASN A 36 15.32 -8.77 -15.22
CA ASN A 36 15.26 -10.21 -15.46
C ASN A 36 13.93 -10.85 -15.02
N GLU A 37 13.03 -10.08 -14.42
CA GLU A 37 11.83 -10.58 -13.77
C GLU A 37 10.70 -9.56 -13.85
N THR A 38 9.48 -10.01 -14.10
CA THR A 38 8.30 -9.16 -14.01
C THR A 38 7.21 -9.91 -13.29
N SER A 39 6.68 -9.29 -12.24
CA SER A 39 5.54 -9.76 -11.48
C SER A 39 4.30 -8.95 -11.82
N TYR A 40 3.16 -9.62 -11.86
CA TYR A 40 1.84 -9.01 -12.06
C TYR A 40 0.84 -9.56 -11.05
N ASP A 41 0.14 -8.66 -10.37
CA ASP A 41 -0.92 -8.99 -9.43
C ASP A 41 -2.27 -8.72 -10.12
N VAL A 42 -2.96 -9.78 -10.52
CA VAL A 42 -4.14 -9.68 -11.41
C VAL A 42 -5.25 -10.69 -11.07
N PRO A 43 -6.40 -10.22 -10.55
CA PRO A 43 -6.61 -8.92 -9.94
C PRO A 43 -5.96 -8.86 -8.54
N ALA A 44 -5.32 -7.74 -8.23
CA ALA A 44 -5.11 -7.35 -6.84
C ALA A 44 -6.48 -7.00 -6.24
N ILE A 45 -6.78 -7.59 -5.09
CA ILE A 45 -8.03 -7.43 -4.35
C ILE A 45 -7.66 -6.90 -2.97
N ASP A 46 -8.23 -5.76 -2.60
CA ASP A 46 -8.11 -5.17 -1.27
C ASP A 46 -9.50 -4.75 -0.79
N LEU A 47 -9.95 -5.33 0.32
CA LEU A 47 -11.27 -5.15 0.88
C LEU A 47 -11.16 -4.47 2.24
N ASN A 48 -11.80 -3.32 2.38
CA ASN A 48 -11.77 -2.51 3.59
C ASN A 48 -13.17 -2.33 4.15
N TYR A 49 -13.36 -2.65 5.44
CA TYR A 49 -14.64 -2.50 6.13
C TYR A 49 -14.52 -1.64 7.38
N GLY A 50 -15.35 -0.60 7.46
CA GLY A 50 -15.38 0.32 8.60
C GLY A 50 -16.26 -0.15 9.75
N VAL A 51 -15.68 -0.19 10.96
CA VAL A 51 -16.37 -0.47 12.22
C VAL A 51 -16.42 0.80 13.06
N GLY A 52 -17.58 1.46 13.12
CA GLY A 52 -17.65 2.83 13.63
C GLY A 52 -16.86 3.81 12.76
N GLU A 53 -16.51 4.97 13.32
CA GLU A 53 -15.78 6.01 12.57
C GLU A 53 -14.25 5.86 12.66
N HIS A 54 -13.75 4.99 13.54
CA HIS A 54 -12.33 4.96 13.94
C HIS A 54 -11.61 3.65 13.61
N ILE A 55 -12.32 2.61 13.21
CA ILE A 55 -11.72 1.30 12.96
C ILE A 55 -11.99 0.88 11.52
N GLN A 56 -10.97 0.33 10.86
CA GLN A 56 -11.06 -0.33 9.56
C GLN A 56 -10.46 -1.72 9.68
N LEU A 57 -11.14 -2.71 9.11
CA LEU A 57 -10.66 -4.06 8.93
C LEU A 57 -10.31 -4.26 7.45
N THR A 58 -9.14 -4.81 7.19
CA THR A 58 -8.62 -4.97 5.83
C THR A 58 -8.28 -6.42 5.55
N LEU A 59 -8.63 -6.87 4.35
CA LEU A 59 -8.18 -8.14 3.78
C LEU A 59 -7.71 -7.90 2.34
N GLN A 60 -6.44 -8.19 2.07
CA GLN A 60 -5.84 -8.02 0.75
C GLN A 60 -5.18 -9.31 0.26
N THR A 61 -5.32 -9.59 -1.03
CA THR A 61 -4.68 -10.73 -1.70
C THR A 61 -4.65 -10.54 -3.22
N ALA A 62 -3.84 -11.30 -3.94
CA ALA A 62 -3.81 -11.28 -5.39
C ALA A 62 -3.34 -12.63 -5.98
N PRO A 63 -3.91 -13.10 -7.10
CA PRO A 63 -3.20 -14.02 -7.98
C PRO A 63 -2.00 -13.30 -8.61
N VAL A 64 -0.82 -13.94 -8.51
CA VAL A 64 0.45 -13.44 -9.00
C VAL A 64 0.88 -14.24 -10.23
N LEU A 65 1.28 -13.51 -11.27
CA LEU A 65 1.93 -14.05 -12.47
C LEU A 65 3.37 -13.56 -12.52
N LEU A 66 4.32 -14.49 -12.40
CA LEU A 66 5.74 -14.22 -12.39
C LEU A 66 6.39 -14.69 -13.69
N LYS A 67 6.95 -13.74 -14.45
CA LYS A 67 7.71 -14.00 -15.66
C LYS A 67 9.20 -13.76 -15.40
N ARG A 68 10.01 -14.80 -15.52
CA ARG A 68 11.47 -14.71 -15.46
C ARG A 68 12.07 -14.93 -16.84
N ARG A 69 13.23 -14.33 -17.11
CA ARG A 69 13.92 -14.46 -18.40
C ARG A 69 14.26 -15.91 -18.76
N ASP A 70 14.62 -16.72 -17.76
CA ASP A 70 15.14 -18.08 -17.94
C ASP A 70 14.16 -19.18 -17.48
N GLN A 71 12.92 -18.82 -17.13
CA GLN A 71 11.88 -19.76 -16.71
C GLN A 71 10.56 -19.45 -17.42
N GLY A 72 9.68 -20.45 -17.53
CA GLY A 72 8.31 -20.22 -18.01
C GLY A 72 7.52 -19.31 -17.07
N LEU A 73 6.35 -18.86 -17.52
CA LEU A 73 5.41 -18.11 -16.67
C LEU A 73 4.96 -18.98 -15.50
N ILE A 74 5.12 -18.47 -14.27
CA ILE A 74 4.72 -19.15 -13.04
C ILE A 74 3.51 -18.39 -12.47
N GLY A 75 2.45 -19.12 -12.11
CA GLY A 75 1.25 -18.54 -11.52
C GLY A 75 0.89 -19.16 -10.17
N GLY A 76 0.29 -18.36 -9.29
CA GLY A 76 -0.28 -18.81 -8.03
C GLY A 76 -0.78 -17.67 -7.18
N LEU A 77 -1.21 -17.96 -5.96
CA LEU A 77 -1.67 -16.94 -5.03
C LEU A 77 -0.48 -16.25 -4.36
N GLY A 78 -0.46 -14.93 -4.33
CA GLY A 78 0.51 -14.14 -3.60
C GLY A 78 0.29 -14.18 -2.08
N GLY A 79 1.00 -13.30 -1.37
CA GLY A 79 0.77 -13.08 0.05
C GLY A 79 -0.66 -12.60 0.32
N THR A 80 -1.21 -13.00 1.46
CA THR A 80 -2.48 -12.48 1.96
C THR A 80 -2.20 -11.61 3.17
N GLU A 81 -2.78 -10.43 3.19
CA GLU A 81 -2.69 -9.48 4.29
C GLU A 81 -4.02 -9.38 5.02
N ALA A 82 -3.97 -9.45 6.35
CA ALA A 82 -5.08 -9.09 7.22
C ALA A 82 -4.64 -7.99 8.17
N ALA A 83 -5.40 -6.90 8.25
CA ALA A 83 -5.00 -5.73 9.02
C ALA A 83 -6.17 -5.08 9.77
N LEU A 84 -5.82 -4.33 10.81
CA LEU A 84 -6.73 -3.52 11.60
C LEU A 84 -6.16 -2.12 11.73
N LYS A 85 -6.84 -1.13 11.15
CA LYS A 85 -6.51 0.28 11.33
C LYS A 85 -7.32 0.83 12.48
N TRP A 86 -6.67 1.58 13.35
CA TRP A 86 -7.32 2.36 14.40
C TRP A 86 -6.88 3.81 14.34
N ARG A 87 -7.79 4.70 13.91
CA ARG A 87 -7.64 6.14 14.03
C ARG A 87 -7.97 6.57 15.45
N PHE A 88 -6.96 6.98 16.19
CA PHE A 88 -7.11 7.38 17.59
C PHE A 88 -7.13 8.91 17.78
N LEU A 89 -6.77 9.67 16.74
CA LEU A 89 -6.85 11.12 16.74
C LEU A 89 -7.49 11.60 15.43
N ASP A 90 -8.49 12.48 15.56
CA ASP A 90 -9.20 13.08 14.44
C ASP A 90 -8.80 14.55 14.25
N GLU A 91 -8.55 14.94 12.99
CA GLU A 91 -8.15 16.30 12.61
C GLU A 91 -9.18 17.34 13.07
N ALA A 92 -10.47 17.01 13.04
CA ALA A 92 -11.55 17.88 13.50
C ALA A 92 -11.42 18.29 14.98
N MET A 93 -10.75 17.48 15.81
CA MET A 93 -10.55 17.74 17.24
C MET A 93 -9.16 18.29 17.58
N SER A 94 -8.13 17.97 16.79
CA SER A 94 -6.71 18.20 17.13
C SER A 94 -5.91 19.01 16.10
N GLY A 95 -6.44 19.18 14.88
CA GLY A 95 -5.74 19.77 13.74
C GLY A 95 -4.75 18.82 13.03
N LEU A 96 -4.79 17.52 13.32
CA LEU A 96 -4.08 16.45 12.62
C LEU A 96 -4.75 15.07 12.83
N ASP A 97 -4.73 14.21 11.81
CA ASP A 97 -5.22 12.82 11.91
C ASP A 97 -4.07 11.88 12.28
N MET A 98 -4.32 10.92 13.18
CA MET A 98 -3.34 9.87 13.51
C MET A 98 -3.98 8.51 13.68
N SER A 99 -3.30 7.49 13.19
CA SER A 99 -3.70 6.09 13.34
C SER A 99 -2.50 5.17 13.59
N MET A 100 -2.83 3.94 13.96
CA MET A 100 -1.93 2.80 13.82
C MET A 100 -2.60 1.76 12.93
N PHE A 101 -1.81 1.04 12.12
CA PHE A 101 -2.34 0.04 11.19
C PHE A 101 -1.65 -1.34 11.30
N PRO A 102 -1.74 -2.01 12.47
CA PRO A 102 -1.26 -3.38 12.63
C PRO A 102 -1.73 -4.32 11.51
N ARG A 103 -0.79 -5.00 10.86
CA ARG A 103 -1.06 -5.93 9.77
C ARG A 103 -0.20 -7.19 9.85
N VAL A 104 -0.78 -8.29 9.39
CA VAL A 104 -0.15 -9.60 9.29
C VAL A 104 -0.22 -10.09 7.85
N ILE A 105 0.94 -10.38 7.27
CA ILE A 105 1.06 -10.86 5.89
C ILE A 105 1.56 -12.31 5.94
N PHE A 106 0.79 -13.22 5.34
CA PHE A 106 1.03 -14.65 5.41
C PHE A 106 0.68 -15.35 4.09
N ASN A 107 1.20 -16.57 3.91
CA ASN A 107 0.93 -17.37 2.73
C ASN A 107 -0.16 -18.39 3.02
N ILE A 108 -1.32 -18.26 2.35
CA ILE A 108 -2.36 -19.30 2.37
C ILE A 108 -1.83 -20.57 1.69
N VAL A 109 -1.09 -20.41 0.59
CA VAL A 109 -0.53 -21.51 -0.21
C VAL A 109 0.98 -21.53 0.00
N GLN A 110 1.49 -22.45 0.85
CA GLN A 110 2.93 -22.54 1.15
C GLN A 110 3.80 -22.78 -0.09
N SER A 111 3.28 -23.44 -1.12
CA SER A 111 3.98 -23.64 -2.38
C SER A 111 4.14 -22.37 -3.21
N SER A 112 3.49 -21.26 -2.85
CA SER A 112 3.73 -19.96 -3.48
C SER A 112 5.06 -19.36 -3.05
N ALA A 113 5.43 -19.45 -1.78
CA ALA A 113 6.73 -19.02 -1.28
C ALA A 113 7.89 -19.77 -1.95
N HIS A 114 7.78 -21.10 -2.03
CA HIS A 114 8.77 -21.95 -2.70
C HIS A 114 8.95 -21.64 -4.20
N ARG A 115 7.93 -21.05 -4.83
CA ARG A 115 7.95 -20.66 -6.24
C ARG A 115 8.29 -19.19 -6.45
N GLY A 116 8.58 -18.44 -5.38
CA GLY A 116 8.89 -17.01 -5.44
C GLY A 116 7.69 -16.11 -5.76
N LEU A 117 6.47 -16.61 -5.59
CA LEU A 117 5.23 -15.83 -5.81
C LEU A 117 4.81 -15.04 -4.56
N ALA A 118 5.41 -15.34 -3.42
CA ALA A 118 5.23 -14.64 -2.17
C ALA A 118 6.51 -14.76 -1.34
N GLU A 119 6.71 -13.86 -0.38
CA GLU A 119 7.82 -13.97 0.56
C GLU A 119 7.64 -15.14 1.52
N ASP A 120 8.73 -15.77 1.94
CA ASP A 120 8.66 -16.90 2.87
C ASP A 120 8.40 -16.46 4.31
N GLY A 121 7.64 -17.27 5.04
CA GLY A 121 7.22 -16.99 6.42
C GLY A 121 6.06 -16.00 6.56
N THR A 122 5.87 -15.50 7.78
CA THR A 122 4.85 -14.53 8.16
C THR A 122 5.51 -13.20 8.51
N ARG A 123 4.95 -12.10 8.02
CA ARG A 123 5.40 -10.74 8.35
C ARG A 123 4.37 -10.04 9.23
N PHE A 124 4.87 -9.28 10.18
CA PHE A 124 4.10 -8.48 11.11
C PHE A 124 4.57 -7.04 11.00
N GLN A 125 3.66 -6.11 10.74
CA GLN A 125 4.00 -4.69 10.66
C GLN A 125 3.07 -3.89 11.55
N ILE A 126 3.62 -2.84 12.18
CA ILE A 126 2.85 -1.91 13.01
C ILE A 126 3.20 -0.47 12.61
N PRO A 127 2.73 -0.01 11.44
CA PRO A 127 2.88 1.38 11.05
C PRO A 127 2.02 2.31 11.89
N PHE A 128 2.59 3.48 12.15
CA PHE A 128 1.91 4.67 12.66
C PHE A 128 1.80 5.66 11.52
N GLN A 129 0.63 6.26 11.37
CA GLN A 129 0.35 7.19 10.28
C GLN A 129 -0.08 8.53 10.86
N ILE A 130 0.30 9.59 10.17
CA ILE A 130 -0.12 10.96 10.46
C ILE A 130 -0.51 11.63 9.15
N ALA A 131 -1.61 12.37 9.17
CA ALA A 131 -2.10 13.11 8.02
C ALA A 131 -2.49 14.53 8.40
N LYS A 132 -2.32 15.44 7.44
CA LYS A 132 -2.77 16.82 7.59
C LYS A 132 -3.16 17.46 6.27
N THR A 133 -4.27 18.18 6.29
CA THR A 133 -4.77 18.90 5.12
C THR A 133 -4.59 20.42 5.27
N PHE A 134 -4.10 21.05 4.21
CA PHE A 134 -3.86 22.49 4.12
C PHE A 134 -4.46 23.06 2.82
N GLY A 135 -5.77 23.29 2.83
CA GLY A 135 -6.48 23.79 1.65
C GLY A 135 -6.53 22.76 0.54
N ARG A 136 -5.76 22.96 -0.54
CA ARG A 136 -5.64 22.02 -1.68
C ARG A 136 -4.45 21.07 -1.56
N TRP A 137 -3.64 21.24 -0.52
CA TRP A 137 -2.46 20.43 -0.26
C TRP A 137 -2.75 19.45 0.86
N HIS A 138 -2.16 18.28 0.75
CA HIS A 138 -2.31 17.23 1.72
C HIS A 138 -0.97 16.54 1.91
N ALA A 139 -0.70 16.15 3.15
CA ALA A 139 0.56 15.53 3.51
C ALA A 139 0.28 14.40 4.49
N ASP A 140 0.80 13.23 4.16
CA ASP A 140 0.71 12.03 4.97
C ASP A 140 2.10 11.44 5.15
N ALA A 141 2.33 10.85 6.32
CA ALA A 141 3.56 10.15 6.62
C ALA A 141 3.27 8.88 7.41
N GLU A 142 4.08 7.87 7.16
CA GLU A 142 4.01 6.56 7.80
C GLU A 142 5.39 6.16 8.32
N PHE A 143 5.41 5.50 9.48
CA PHE A 143 6.60 4.90 10.04
C PHE A 143 6.25 3.72 10.95
N GLY A 144 6.99 2.62 10.87
CA GLY A 144 6.83 1.54 11.84
C GLY A 144 7.76 0.36 11.66
N PRO A 145 7.84 -0.54 12.66
CA PRO A 145 8.63 -1.75 12.57
C PRO A 145 7.95 -2.78 11.66
N LEU A 146 8.77 -3.51 10.91
CA LEU A 146 8.43 -4.70 10.14
C LEU A 146 9.23 -5.87 10.69
N ALA A 147 8.56 -6.85 11.27
CA ALA A 147 9.15 -8.10 11.74
C ALA A 147 8.79 -9.24 10.79
N SER A 148 9.73 -10.14 10.54
CA SER A 148 9.51 -11.34 9.72
C SER A 148 9.95 -12.58 10.49
N THR A 149 9.20 -13.67 10.38
CA THR A 149 9.59 -14.96 11.00
C THR A 149 10.77 -15.62 10.29
N GLY A 150 11.00 -15.32 9.01
CA GLY A 150 12.08 -15.89 8.20
C GLY A 150 13.21 -14.93 7.85
N GLY A 151 13.04 -13.63 8.14
CA GLY A 151 13.95 -12.56 7.74
C GLY A 151 14.49 -11.73 8.91
N ARG A 152 15.27 -10.70 8.59
CA ARG A 152 15.66 -9.68 9.58
C ARG A 152 14.54 -8.66 9.72
N SER A 153 14.40 -8.09 10.91
CA SER A 153 13.47 -6.98 11.13
C SER A 153 13.96 -5.70 10.46
N GLU A 154 13.00 -4.92 9.97
CA GLU A 154 13.18 -3.70 9.19
C GLU A 154 12.34 -2.56 9.78
N TRP A 155 12.65 -1.35 9.34
CA TRP A 155 11.83 -0.16 9.48
C TRP A 155 11.17 0.12 8.13
N LEU A 156 9.88 0.38 8.15
CA LEU A 156 9.13 0.95 7.05
C LEU A 156 8.91 2.43 7.33
N TYR A 157 9.04 3.25 6.30
CA TYR A 157 8.80 4.68 6.39
C TYR A 157 8.40 5.25 5.04
N GLY A 158 7.60 6.31 5.04
CA GLY A 158 7.32 7.02 3.81
C GLY A 158 6.56 8.31 4.02
N ILE A 159 6.58 9.16 3.00
CA ILE A 159 5.83 10.40 2.95
C ILE A 159 5.10 10.46 1.62
N VAL A 160 3.88 10.94 1.63
CA VAL A 160 3.12 11.24 0.43
C VAL A 160 2.56 12.66 0.51
N GLY A 161 2.63 13.37 -0.62
CA GLY A 161 2.04 14.68 -0.79
C GLY A 161 0.99 14.65 -1.88
N GLY A 162 -0.22 15.11 -1.56
CA GLY A 162 -1.35 15.24 -2.48
C GLY A 162 -1.63 16.70 -2.84
N PHE A 163 -2.03 16.94 -4.09
CA PHE A 163 -2.53 18.23 -4.54
C PHE A 163 -3.80 18.09 -5.39
N ASP A 164 -4.88 18.72 -4.94
CA ASP A 164 -6.14 18.80 -5.66
C ASP A 164 -6.01 19.70 -6.89
N VAL A 165 -5.79 19.13 -8.07
CA VAL A 165 -5.75 19.88 -9.34
C VAL A 165 -7.15 20.32 -9.78
N ALA A 166 -8.17 19.53 -9.42
CA ALA A 166 -9.59 19.83 -9.64
C ALA A 166 -10.42 19.23 -8.49
N LYS A 167 -11.71 19.60 -8.42
CA LYS A 167 -12.63 19.10 -7.37
C LYS A 167 -12.77 17.57 -7.28
N ARG A 168 -12.41 16.86 -8.34
CA ARG A 168 -12.55 15.41 -8.48
C ARG A 168 -11.22 14.75 -8.88
N THR A 169 -10.11 15.47 -8.81
CA THR A 169 -8.84 14.98 -9.33
C THR A 169 -7.70 15.47 -8.48
N MET A 170 -6.95 14.51 -7.95
CA MET A 170 -5.80 14.71 -7.11
C MET A 170 -4.58 14.07 -7.77
N LEU A 171 -3.47 14.81 -7.76
CA LEU A 171 -2.15 14.28 -8.09
C LEU A 171 -1.37 14.04 -6.81
N MET A 172 -0.62 12.95 -6.76
CA MET A 172 0.14 12.54 -5.59
C MET A 172 1.58 12.24 -5.97
N ALA A 173 2.50 12.47 -5.04
CA ALA A 173 3.88 12.04 -5.13
C ALA A 173 4.33 11.48 -3.78
N GLU A 174 4.99 10.34 -3.78
CA GLU A 174 5.49 9.71 -2.56
C GLU A 174 6.97 9.36 -2.65
N LEU A 175 7.59 9.36 -1.49
CA LEU A 175 8.87 8.71 -1.25
C LEU A 175 8.66 7.67 -0.16
N HIS A 176 8.83 6.40 -0.52
CA HIS A 176 8.64 5.27 0.38
C HIS A 176 9.93 4.49 0.52
N GLY A 177 10.24 4.00 1.71
CA GLY A 177 11.44 3.20 1.93
C GLY A 177 11.30 2.15 3.01
N THR A 178 12.13 1.11 2.84
CA THR A 178 12.38 0.11 3.87
C THR A 178 13.86 0.02 4.12
N SER A 179 14.23 -0.11 5.40
CA SER A 179 15.62 -0.24 5.82
C SER A 179 15.72 -1.29 6.90
N ARG A 180 16.84 -2.02 6.98
CA ARG A 180 17.07 -2.86 8.16
C ARG A 180 17.08 -2.02 9.44
N MET A 181 16.78 -2.67 10.57
CA MET A 181 16.80 -2.02 11.88
C MET A 181 18.17 -1.42 12.27
N ASP A 182 19.26 -1.93 11.70
CA ASP A 182 20.62 -1.38 11.85
C ASP A 182 20.92 -0.20 10.90
N LEU A 183 19.90 0.29 10.18
CA LEU A 183 19.98 1.32 9.14
C LEU A 183 20.93 0.97 7.98
N THR A 184 21.30 -0.30 7.87
CA THR A 184 22.03 -0.81 6.71
C THR A 184 21.06 -1.32 5.68
N ARG A 185 21.38 -1.12 4.39
CA ARG A 185 20.54 -1.54 3.25
C ARG A 185 19.17 -0.89 3.25
N ASP A 186 19.10 0.14 2.44
CA ASP A 186 17.95 1.02 2.30
C ASP A 186 17.40 0.88 0.88
N VAL A 187 16.15 0.45 0.77
CA VAL A 187 15.37 0.46 -0.46
C VAL A 187 14.54 1.72 -0.45
N LEU A 188 14.63 2.50 -1.53
CA LEU A 188 13.92 3.77 -1.64
C LEU A 188 13.20 3.84 -2.98
N THR A 189 11.93 4.20 -2.94
CA THR A 189 11.01 4.24 -4.08
C THR A 189 10.40 5.61 -4.21
N LEU A 190 10.47 6.18 -5.42
CA LEU A 190 9.75 7.38 -5.80
C LEU A 190 8.57 6.98 -6.67
N ASN A 191 7.37 7.45 -6.33
CA ASN A 191 6.16 7.07 -7.05
C ASN A 191 5.23 8.27 -7.22
N PHE A 192 4.48 8.28 -8.33
CA PHE A 192 3.54 9.33 -8.68
C PHE A 192 2.17 8.74 -8.93
N GLY A 193 1.15 9.31 -8.31
CA GLY A 193 -0.21 8.83 -8.35
C GLY A 193 -1.21 9.82 -8.92
N LEU A 194 -2.32 9.30 -9.40
CA LEU A 194 -3.51 10.05 -9.77
C LEU A 194 -4.73 9.35 -9.15
N ARG A 195 -5.58 10.15 -8.52
CA ARG A 195 -6.91 9.75 -8.06
C ARG A 195 -7.95 10.60 -8.78
N HIS A 196 -8.89 9.96 -9.46
CA HIS A 196 -9.95 10.63 -10.20
C HIS A 196 -11.32 10.07 -9.81
N GLU A 197 -12.16 10.92 -9.22
CA GLU A 197 -13.50 10.56 -8.78
C GLU A 197 -14.51 10.75 -9.92
N PHE A 198 -15.02 9.65 -10.48
CA PHE A 198 -16.14 9.75 -11.42
C PHE A 198 -17.43 10.09 -10.68
N THR A 199 -17.64 9.43 -9.54
CA THR A 199 -18.65 9.72 -8.52
C THR A 199 -18.03 9.49 -7.14
N GLU A 200 -18.79 9.76 -6.08
CA GLU A 200 -18.38 9.46 -4.69
C GLU A 200 -18.20 7.93 -4.44
N ASN A 201 -18.72 7.07 -5.33
CA ASN A 201 -18.69 5.62 -5.19
C ASN A 201 -17.71 4.94 -6.15
N TYR A 202 -17.24 5.64 -7.20
CA TYR A 202 -16.40 5.06 -8.26
C TYR A 202 -15.20 5.95 -8.52
N ILE A 203 -14.03 5.47 -8.11
CA ILE A 203 -12.81 6.25 -8.08
C ILE A 203 -11.73 5.50 -8.85
N LEU A 204 -11.18 6.14 -9.88
CA LEU A 204 -10.02 5.63 -10.61
C LEU A 204 -8.76 5.97 -9.82
N ILE A 205 -7.92 4.97 -9.60
CA ILE A 205 -6.63 5.12 -8.94
C ILE A 205 -5.53 4.52 -9.82
N LEU A 206 -4.48 5.28 -10.06
CA LEU A 206 -3.31 4.80 -10.79
C LEU A 206 -2.02 5.39 -10.22
N SER A 207 -0.93 4.64 -10.32
CA SER A 207 0.40 5.13 -9.98
C SER A 207 1.47 4.50 -10.85
N MET A 208 2.59 5.20 -10.97
CA MET A 208 3.80 4.73 -11.64
C MET A 208 5.03 5.28 -10.94
N GLY A 209 5.93 4.38 -10.56
CA GLY A 209 7.07 4.69 -9.72
C GLY A 209 8.30 3.89 -10.09
N HIS A 210 9.43 4.26 -9.51
CA HIS A 210 10.71 3.60 -9.73
C HIS A 210 11.51 3.56 -8.42
N GLU A 211 12.13 2.42 -8.15
CA GLU A 211 13.11 2.31 -7.08
C GLU A 211 14.32 3.19 -7.41
N LEU A 212 14.63 4.15 -6.55
CA LEU A 212 15.82 4.99 -6.66
C LEU A 212 17.05 4.27 -6.12
N ARG A 213 16.86 3.37 -5.15
CA ARG A 213 17.93 2.64 -4.48
C ARG A 213 17.46 1.22 -4.17
N SER A 214 18.27 0.24 -4.54
CA SER A 214 18.09 -1.16 -4.16
C SER A 214 19.49 -1.80 -3.99
N PRO A 215 19.92 -2.14 -2.76
CA PRO A 215 21.29 -2.52 -2.48
C PRO A 215 21.66 -3.93 -2.94
N ASP A 216 20.67 -4.83 -3.06
CA ASP A 216 20.89 -6.25 -3.37
C ASP A 216 20.38 -6.66 -4.75
N GLN A 217 19.62 -5.80 -5.43
CA GLN A 217 18.96 -6.10 -6.70
C GLN A 217 18.98 -4.89 -7.64
N PRO A 218 18.78 -5.08 -8.95
CA PRO A 218 18.48 -3.97 -9.84
C PRO A 218 17.19 -3.27 -9.41
N THR A 219 17.16 -1.96 -9.61
CA THR A 219 15.99 -1.15 -9.32
C THR A 219 14.78 -1.57 -10.17
N ALA A 220 13.61 -1.57 -9.55
CA ALA A 220 12.35 -1.91 -10.19
C ALA A 220 11.58 -0.69 -10.69
N LEU A 221 10.89 -0.86 -11.82
CA LEU A 221 9.76 -0.02 -12.22
C LEU A 221 8.48 -0.65 -11.66
N ILE A 222 7.68 0.14 -10.96
CA ILE A 222 6.41 -0.29 -10.37
C ILE A 222 5.25 0.48 -10.99
N GLY A 223 4.08 -0.14 -11.03
CA GLY A 223 2.86 0.54 -11.43
C GLY A 223 1.61 -0.12 -10.89
N TYR A 224 0.58 0.70 -10.74
CA TYR A 224 -0.72 0.32 -10.22
C TYR A 224 -1.81 0.94 -11.08
N PHE A 225 -2.84 0.18 -11.41
CA PHE A 225 -4.02 0.67 -12.10
C PHE A 225 -5.25 -0.06 -11.56
N GLY A 226 -6.16 0.69 -10.94
CA GLY A 226 -7.32 0.10 -10.29
C GLY A 226 -8.52 1.01 -10.18
N MET A 227 -9.60 0.40 -9.70
CA MET A 227 -10.85 1.05 -9.36
C MET A 227 -11.15 0.81 -7.88
N GLN A 228 -11.48 1.89 -7.19
CA GLN A 228 -11.95 1.91 -5.82
C GLN A 228 -13.46 2.10 -5.82
N PHE A 229 -14.16 1.24 -5.08
CA PHE A 229 -15.61 1.22 -4.93
C PHE A 229 -15.99 1.50 -3.48
N VAL A 230 -16.82 2.50 -3.24
CA VAL A 230 -17.22 2.91 -1.88
C VAL A 230 -18.73 2.77 -1.72
N TYR A 231 -19.21 2.04 -0.71
CA TYR A 231 -20.65 1.81 -0.47
C TYR A 231 -21.04 1.51 0.98
#